data_AF-A0A920UIF5-F1
#
_entry.id   AF-A0A920UIF5-F1
#
_cell.length_a   1.000
_cell.length_b   1.000
_cell.length_c   1.000
_cell.angle_alpha   90.00
_cell.angle_beta   90.00
_cell.angle_gamma   90.00
#
_symmetry.space_group_name_H-M   'P 1'
#
loop_
_entity.id
_entity.type
_entity.pdbx_description
1 polymer ?
#
loop_
_entity_poly.entity_id
_entity_poly.type
_entity_poly.pdbx_seq_one_letter_code
_entity_poly.pdbx_strand_id
1 'polypeptide(L)'
;MLNSKGGIECDVTAARLSQDEYYIISGTGFRTHTDSWIRSQLYSTEEIELRDITEEWAVFSLMGPLSRKVLSKITPSDLQNEVFPFGTCRNIEINGHSVLALRITYVGELGWELQYPAVLQNLFIKL
;
A
#
# COMPACT_ATOMS: atom_id res chain seq x y z
N MET A 1 -1.35 1.31 16.10
CA MET A 1 -0.78 0.45 17.18
C MET A 1 -0.61 1.30 18.42
N LEU A 2 -1.00 0.77 19.60
CA LEU A 2 -1.00 1.52 20.86
C LEU A 2 -0.04 0.86 21.87
N ASN A 3 0.50 1.65 22.79
CA ASN A 3 1.19 1.13 23.97
C ASN A 3 0.22 0.82 25.12
N SER A 4 0.73 0.22 26.19
CA SER A 4 -0.04 -0.18 27.38
C SER A 4 -0.68 0.97 28.15
N LYS A 5 -0.27 2.22 27.89
CA LYS A 5 -0.85 3.44 28.47
C LYS A 5 -1.87 4.11 27.54
N GLY A 6 -2.15 3.52 26.38
CA GLY A 6 -3.06 4.07 25.37
C GLY A 6 -2.44 5.14 24.47
N GLY A 7 -1.12 5.33 24.50
CA GLY A 7 -0.42 6.22 23.58
C GLY A 7 -0.30 5.62 22.18
N ILE A 8 -0.34 6.47 21.15
CA ILE A 8 -0.18 6.07 19.74
C ILE A 8 1.30 5.84 19.45
N GLU A 9 1.65 4.61 19.08
CA GLU A 9 3.02 4.24 18.69
C GLU A 9 3.19 4.28 17.18
N CYS A 10 2.19 3.81 16.44
CA CYS A 10 2.22 3.78 14.98
C CYS A 10 0.83 4.03 14.41
N ASP A 11 0.78 4.87 13.38
CA ASP A 11 -0.34 4.94 12.44
C ASP A 11 0.11 4.30 11.12
N VAL A 12 -0.63 3.31 10.65
CA VAL A 12 -0.25 2.49 9.51
C VAL A 12 -1.46 2.11 8.68
N THR A 13 -1.25 1.98 7.38
CA THR A 13 -2.16 1.23 6.52
C THR A 13 -1.71 -0.24 6.51
N ALA A 14 -2.63 -1.16 6.79
CA ALA A 14 -2.39 -2.59 6.67
C ALA A 14 -3.29 -3.18 5.58
N ALA A 15 -2.68 -3.78 4.56
CA ALA A 15 -3.36 -4.47 3.48
C ALA A 15 -3.12 -5.98 3.59
N ARG A 16 -4.19 -6.77 3.67
CA ARG A 16 -4.09 -8.24 3.66
C ARG A 16 -4.00 -8.74 2.21
N LEU A 17 -2.85 -9.27 1.82
CA LEU A 17 -2.59 -9.71 0.44
C LEU A 17 -3.02 -11.15 0.20
N SER A 18 -2.89 -12.00 1.23
CA SER A 18 -3.36 -13.38 1.23
C SER A 18 -3.80 -13.77 2.64
N GLN A 19 -4.12 -15.05 2.88
CA GLN A 19 -4.57 -15.49 4.20
C GLN A 19 -3.56 -15.14 5.30
N ASP A 20 -2.27 -15.31 5.03
CA ASP A 20 -1.20 -15.19 6.03
C ASP A 20 -0.16 -14.13 5.66
N GLU A 21 -0.48 -13.23 4.72
CA GLU A 21 0.43 -12.19 4.23
C GLU A 21 -0.19 -10.80 4.35
N TYR A 22 0.57 -9.88 4.95
CA TYR A 22 0.15 -8.51 5.20
C TYR A 22 1.23 -7.53 4.72
N TYR A 23 0.79 -6.49 4.02
CA TYR A 23 1.61 -5.37 3.57
C TYR A 23 1.32 -4.16 4.46
N ILE A 24 2.34 -3.67 5.15
CA ILE A 24 2.23 -2.58 6.13
C ILE A 24 2.93 -1.35 5.56
N ILE A 25 2.21 -0.23 5.51
CA ILE A 25 2.73 1.07 5.08
C ILE A 25 2.70 2.01 6.29
N SER A 26 3.86 2.54 6.66
CA SER A 26 4.01 3.56 7.70
C SER A 26 4.42 4.90 7.11
N GLY A 27 4.27 5.98 7.88
CA GLY A 27 4.79 7.29 7.51
C GLY A 27 6.32 7.29 7.34
N THR A 28 6.83 8.13 6.43
CA THR A 28 8.25 8.18 6.05
C THR A 28 9.20 8.32 7.23
N GLY A 29 8.87 9.16 8.22
CA GLY A 29 9.69 9.37 9.42
C GLY A 29 9.58 8.28 10.48
N PHE A 30 8.70 7.29 10.30
CA PHE A 30 8.38 6.28 11.31
C PHE A 30 8.89 4.87 10.95
N ARG A 31 9.56 4.67 9.81
CA ARG A 31 10.04 3.36 9.34
C ARG A 31 10.72 2.53 10.44
N THR A 32 11.79 3.06 11.05
CA THR A 32 12.58 2.34 12.07
C THR A 32 11.81 2.16 13.37
N HIS A 33 10.99 3.15 13.74
CA HIS A 33 10.13 3.07 14.92
C HIS A 33 9.07 1.98 14.76
N THR A 34 8.36 1.96 13.63
CA THR A 34 7.33 0.97 13.32
C THR A 34 7.91 -0.44 13.22
N ASP A 35 9.04 -0.64 12.54
CA ASP A 35 9.71 -1.94 12.50
C ASP A 35 10.11 -2.42 13.91
N SER A 36 10.79 -1.57 14.69
CA SER A 36 11.21 -1.90 16.05
C SER A 36 10.01 -2.19 16.97
N TRP A 37 8.93 -1.41 16.83
CA TRP A 37 7.72 -1.62 17.63
C TRP A 37 7.10 -2.97 17.30
N ILE A 38 6.86 -3.30 16.03
CA ILE A 38 6.28 -4.58 15.64
C ILE A 38 7.14 -5.74 16.14
N ARG A 39 8.47 -5.70 15.92
CA ARG A 39 9.39 -6.76 16.38
C ARG A 39 9.32 -6.98 17.88
N SER A 40 9.16 -5.90 18.67
CA SER A 40 9.04 -6.01 20.14
C SER A 40 7.75 -6.69 20.61
N GLN A 41 6.73 -6.77 19.75
CA GLN A 41 5.46 -7.42 20.06
C GLN A 41 5.41 -8.89 19.63
N LEU A 42 6.43 -9.37 18.88
CA LEU A 42 6.48 -10.76 18.43
C LEU A 42 7.05 -11.67 19.51
N TYR A 43 6.43 -12.82 19.71
CA TYR A 43 6.93 -13.88 20.59
C TYR A 43 7.78 -14.87 19.81
N SER A 44 8.82 -15.42 20.44
CA SER A 44 9.71 -16.44 19.82
C SER A 44 9.00 -17.73 19.40
N THR A 45 7.79 -17.96 19.89
CA THR A 45 6.95 -19.12 19.57
C THR A 45 6.07 -18.91 18.35
N GLU A 46 6.00 -17.69 17.82
CA GLU A 46 5.19 -17.37 16.65
C GLU A 46 5.98 -17.61 15.36
N GLU A 47 5.33 -18.22 14.37
CA GLU A 47 5.90 -18.43 13.04
C GLU A 47 5.60 -17.21 12.15
N ILE A 48 6.24 -16.07 12.47
CA ILE A 48 6.03 -14.79 11.76
C ILE A 48 7.37 -14.26 11.24
N GLU A 49 7.42 -13.93 9.95
CA GLU A 49 8.54 -13.21 9.34
C GLU A 49 8.14 -11.73 9.12
N LEU A 50 8.97 -10.81 9.60
CA LEU A 50 8.85 -9.38 9.30
C LEU A 50 10.03 -8.92 8.43
N ARG A 51 9.74 -8.55 7.19
CA ARG A 51 10.71 -8.07 6.19
C ARG A 51 10.49 -6.58 5.90
N ASP A 52 11.53 -5.78 6.10
CA ASP A 52 11.52 -4.37 5.65
C ASP A 52 11.85 -4.31 4.15
N ILE A 53 10.85 -3.90 3.37
CA ILE A 53 10.90 -3.83 1.90
C ILE A 53 10.77 -2.39 1.40
N THR A 54 11.02 -1.41 2.26
CA THR A 54 10.76 0.01 1.95
C THR A 54 11.51 0.50 0.71
N GLU A 55 12.74 0.03 0.49
CA GLU A 55 13.57 0.41 -0.67
C GLU A 55 13.24 -0.41 -1.94
N GLU A 56 12.50 -1.51 -1.80
CA GLU A 56 12.14 -2.38 -2.93
C GLU A 56 10.94 -1.82 -3.72
N TRP A 57 10.19 -0.86 -3.15
CA TRP A 57 8.94 -0.36 -3.69
C TRP A 57 8.90 1.18 -3.76
N ALA A 58 8.31 1.69 -4.83
CA ALA A 58 7.92 3.08 -5.02
C ALA A 58 6.39 3.20 -4.96
N VAL A 59 5.89 4.32 -4.44
CA VAL A 59 4.45 4.60 -4.33
C VAL A 59 4.09 5.81 -5.18
N PHE A 60 3.13 5.63 -6.07
CA PHE A 60 2.54 6.72 -6.85
C PHE A 60 1.08 6.93 -6.43
N SER A 61 0.76 8.11 -5.92
CA SER A 61 -0.61 8.46 -5.52
C SER A 61 -1.32 9.21 -6.64
N LEU A 62 -2.42 8.64 -7.14
CA LEU A 62 -3.28 9.27 -8.13
C LEU A 62 -4.64 9.56 -7.48
N MET A 63 -4.86 10.83 -7.13
CA MET A 63 -6.00 11.26 -6.32
C MET A 63 -6.78 12.39 -7.02
N GLY A 64 -8.10 12.41 -6.84
CA GLY A 64 -9.02 13.40 -7.39
C GLY A 64 -10.18 12.78 -8.16
N PRO A 65 -11.25 13.53 -8.45
CA PRO A 65 -12.47 12.99 -9.08
C PRO A 65 -12.23 12.39 -10.49
N LEU A 66 -11.14 12.80 -11.16
CA LEU A 66 -10.76 12.29 -12.48
C LEU A 66 -9.74 11.14 -12.42
N SER A 67 -9.29 10.72 -11.24
CA SER A 67 -8.27 9.67 -11.07
C SER A 67 -8.63 8.39 -11.81
N ARG A 68 -9.89 7.93 -11.71
CA ARG A 68 -10.37 6.75 -12.43
C ARG A 68 -10.23 6.92 -13.93
N LYS A 69 -10.69 8.06 -14.47
CA LYS A 69 -10.63 8.36 -15.91
C LYS A 69 -9.19 8.39 -16.42
N VAL A 70 -8.26 8.91 -15.62
CA VAL A 70 -6.83 8.93 -15.96
C VAL A 70 -6.27 7.52 -15.94
N LEU A 71 -6.48 6.77 -14.85
CA LEU A 71 -5.96 5.42 -14.69
C LEU A 71 -6.50 4.46 -15.77
N SER A 72 -7.79 4.55 -16.11
CA SER A 72 -8.43 3.74 -17.16
C SER A 72 -7.81 3.91 -18.56
N LYS A 73 -6.98 4.94 -18.81
CA LYS A 73 -6.27 5.07 -20.09
C LYS A 73 -5.12 4.08 -20.24
N ILE A 74 -4.60 3.58 -19.11
CA ILE A 74 -3.30 2.87 -19.03
C ILE A 74 -3.44 1.52 -18.34
N THR A 75 -4.64 1.15 -17.91
CA THR A 75 -4.97 -0.16 -17.37
C THR A 75 -6.18 -0.75 -18.08
N PRO A 76 -6.15 -2.03 -18.46
CA PRO A 76 -7.35 -2.77 -18.86
C PRO A 76 -8.18 -3.26 -17.65
N SER A 77 -7.68 -3.08 -16.42
CA SER A 77 -8.34 -3.58 -15.21
C SER A 77 -9.63 -2.81 -14.91
N ASP A 78 -10.63 -3.50 -14.39
CA ASP A 78 -11.90 -2.88 -13.97
C ASP A 78 -11.71 -2.07 -12.67
N LEU A 79 -12.02 -0.78 -12.75
CA LEU A 79 -11.89 0.20 -11.66
C LEU A 79 -13.25 0.69 -11.13
N GLN A 80 -14.35 0.06 -11.54
CA GLN A 80 -15.69 0.42 -11.06
C GLN A 80 -15.82 0.16 -9.56
N ASN A 81 -16.75 0.88 -8.93
CA ASN A 81 -16.89 0.84 -7.47
C ASN A 81 -17.26 -0.53 -6.96
N GLU A 82 -18.08 -1.25 -7.73
CA GLU A 82 -18.62 -2.56 -7.42
C GLU A 82 -17.53 -3.64 -7.48
N VAL A 83 -16.54 -3.46 -8.35
CA VAL A 83 -15.45 -4.42 -8.59
C VAL A 83 -14.19 -4.09 -7.79
N PHE A 84 -13.97 -2.81 -7.49
CA PHE A 84 -12.82 -2.36 -6.71
C PHE A 84 -13.27 -1.34 -5.65
N PRO A 85 -13.94 -1.74 -4.55
CA PRO A 85 -14.47 -0.84 -3.52
C PRO A 85 -13.39 -0.07 -2.74
N PHE A 86 -13.77 1.05 -2.11
CA PHE A 86 -12.88 1.80 -1.22
C PHE A 86 -12.40 0.94 -0.05
N GLY A 87 -11.17 1.14 0.41
CA GLY A 87 -10.57 0.38 1.52
C GLY A 87 -10.13 -1.04 1.13
N THR A 88 -10.07 -1.36 -0.17
CA THR A 88 -9.58 -2.64 -0.67
C THR A 88 -8.27 -2.47 -1.43
N CYS A 89 -7.57 -3.58 -1.65
CA CYS A 89 -6.37 -3.63 -2.48
C CYS A 89 -6.43 -4.82 -3.44
N ARG A 90 -5.77 -4.70 -4.58
CA ARG A 90 -5.60 -5.79 -5.54
C ARG A 90 -4.50 -5.47 -6.54
N ASN A 91 -3.98 -6.51 -7.18
CA ASN A 91 -3.15 -6.32 -8.36
C ASN A 91 -4.02 -5.85 -9.55
N ILE A 92 -3.52 -4.84 -10.25
CA ILE A 92 -4.03 -4.35 -11.53
C ILE A 92 -2.88 -4.35 -12.55
N GLU A 93 -3.21 -4.46 -13.81
CA GLU A 93 -2.21 -4.35 -14.89
C GLU A 93 -2.04 -2.88 -15.28
N ILE A 94 -0.82 -2.35 -15.31
CA ILE A 94 -0.52 -1.05 -15.90
C ILE A 94 0.65 -1.22 -16.87
N ASN A 95 0.43 -0.87 -18.15
CA ASN A 95 1.43 -1.03 -19.22
C ASN A 95 2.09 -2.43 -19.26
N GLY A 96 1.31 -3.50 -19.07
CA GLY A 96 1.82 -4.88 -19.07
C GLY A 96 2.52 -5.34 -17.79
N HIS A 97 2.51 -4.55 -16.72
CA HIS A 97 3.08 -4.90 -15.42
C HIS A 97 2.00 -5.05 -14.35
N SER A 98 2.15 -6.06 -13.48
CA SER A 98 1.30 -6.21 -12.29
C SER A 98 1.71 -5.20 -11.23
N VAL A 99 0.75 -4.39 -10.78
CA VAL A 99 0.92 -3.31 -9.81
C VAL A 99 -0.08 -3.51 -8.69
N LEU A 100 0.38 -3.53 -7.45
CA LEU A 100 -0.52 -3.57 -6.30
C LEU A 100 -1.14 -2.19 -6.13
N ALA A 101 -2.44 -2.08 -6.38
CA ALA A 101 -3.21 -0.86 -6.17
C ALA A 101 -3.98 -0.95 -4.86
N LEU A 102 -3.88 0.09 -4.03
CA LEU A 102 -4.71 0.26 -2.83
C LEU A 102 -5.70 1.39 -3.12
N ARG A 103 -7.01 1.08 -3.06
CA ARG A 103 -8.06 2.10 -3.23
C ARG A 103 -8.30 2.82 -1.90
N ILE A 104 -7.35 3.66 -1.54
CA ILE A 104 -7.32 4.48 -0.33
C ILE A 104 -6.96 5.92 -0.69
N THR A 105 -7.11 6.85 0.25
CA THR A 105 -6.79 8.27 0.03
C THR A 105 -6.39 8.94 1.32
N TYR A 106 -5.38 9.80 1.26
CA TYR A 106 -5.00 10.69 2.36
C TYR A 106 -5.64 12.08 2.21
N VAL A 107 -6.23 12.39 1.05
CA VAL A 107 -6.79 13.71 0.72
C VAL A 107 -8.32 13.73 0.73
N GLY A 108 -8.97 12.60 1.01
CA GLY A 108 -10.44 12.47 1.05
C GLY A 108 -11.12 12.30 -0.31
N GLU A 109 -10.38 12.46 -1.41
CA GLU A 109 -10.89 12.31 -2.78
C GLU A 109 -10.72 10.89 -3.32
N LEU A 110 -11.45 10.55 -4.38
CA LEU A 110 -11.29 9.30 -5.13
C LEU A 110 -9.84 9.12 -5.59
N GLY A 111 -9.25 7.96 -5.32
CA GLY A 111 -7.95 7.66 -5.89
C GLY A 111 -7.38 6.32 -5.45
N TRP A 112 -6.12 6.12 -5.84
CA TRP A 112 -5.34 4.94 -5.54
C TRP A 112 -3.91 5.31 -5.17
N GLU A 113 -3.33 4.54 -4.27
CA GLU A 113 -1.89 4.41 -4.13
C GLU A 113 -1.43 3.20 -4.95
N LEU A 114 -0.51 3.43 -5.87
CA LEU A 114 0.00 2.43 -6.80
C LEU A 114 1.41 2.02 -6.36
N GLN A 115 1.55 0.78 -5.91
CA GLN A 115 2.81 0.22 -5.43
C GLN A 115 3.55 -0.43 -6.60
N TYR A 116 4.70 0.13 -6.97
CA TYR A 116 5.58 -0.34 -8.04
C TYR A 116 6.88 -0.89 -7.47
N PRO A 117 7.44 -1.99 -8.00
CA PRO A 117 8.83 -2.32 -7.73
C PRO A 117 9.71 -1.12 -8.10
N ALA A 118 10.60 -0.69 -7.22
CA ALA A 118 11.43 0.50 -7.40
C ALA A 118 12.26 0.43 -8.70
N VAL A 119 12.69 -0.77 -9.10
CA VAL A 119 13.39 -1.04 -10.37
C VAL A 119 12.56 -0.70 -11.62
N LEU A 120 11.23 -0.66 -11.52
CA LEU A 120 10.30 -0.35 -12.60
C LEU A 120 9.75 1.08 -12.55
N GLN A 121 10.13 1.89 -11.55
CA GLN A 121 9.52 3.21 -11.30
C GLN A 121 9.59 4.16 -12.51
N ASN A 122 10.64 4.06 -13.33
CA ASN A 122 10.82 4.91 -14.52
C ASN A 122 9.79 4.65 -15.62
N LEU A 123 9.08 3.52 -15.58
CA LEU A 123 8.00 3.22 -16.52
C LEU A 123 6.73 4.01 -16.22
N PHE A 124 6.55 4.47 -14.98
CA PHE A 124 5.43 5.32 -14.60
C PHE A 124 5.58 6.76 -15.12
N ILE A 125 6.81 7.26 -15.24
CA ILE A 125 7.09 8.65 -15.68
C ILE A 125 6.81 8.86 -17.18
N LYS A 126 6.67 7.78 -17.96
CA LYS A 126 6.37 7.84 -19.40
C LYS A 126 4.86 7.84 -19.72
N LEU A 127 4.01 7.99 -18.71
CA LEU A 127 2.55 8.16 -18.80
C LEU A 127 2.16 9.61 -19.13
#